data_AF-A0A5B2UB70-F1
#
_entry.id   AF-A0A5B2UB70-F1
#
_cell.length_a   1.000
_cell.length_b   1.000
_cell.length_c   1.000
_cell.angle_alpha   90.00
_cell.angle_beta   90.00
_cell.angle_gamma   90.00
#
_symmetry.space_group_name_H-M   'P 1'
#
loop_
_entity.id
_entity.type
_entity.pdbx_description
1 polymer ?
#
loop_
_entity_poly.entity_id
_entity_poly.type
_entity_poly.pdbx_seq_one_letter_code
_entity_poly.pdbx_strand_id
1 'polypeptide(L)'
;MKLLYKELIVKLDHTLKNLEKRKSFNRDHIFYDMLELIKSKVSASERLKIIYTFSEIEKALTLLKSKNGNIEFQIGKVDNIYLNLDDNLKHYLSLSYYPMKALQYFDIKEYNKAIAHLSFFFDNAKAILGENAMLLNLASGEQYLNLFRIFYDSENEDETITTALNLMLLCHYKILTKKDKWGTEPKFVELSEYDESEYLFWKIYHTDSVFKKFITKENDALLKRIVQKMTSKISQKNDNFFYYSLKSLDVFFNENYIDTIKNFMNSLDHFDERSDSLFYLNMMKVNDALSKLNINNQDFIMICNSYISDKLIKINNQQKVELLS
;
A
#
# COMPACT_ATOMS: atom_id res chain seq x y z
N MET A 1 -33.10 11.84 -10.68
CA MET A 1 -32.14 12.46 -9.75
C MET A 1 -32.62 12.40 -8.29
N LYS A 2 -33.74 13.03 -7.88
CA LYS A 2 -34.25 12.93 -6.48
C LYS A 2 -34.40 11.49 -5.96
N LEU A 3 -34.82 10.55 -6.80
CA LEU A 3 -34.92 9.12 -6.45
C LEU A 3 -33.54 8.49 -6.20
N LEU A 4 -32.57 8.75 -7.08
CA LEU A 4 -31.19 8.26 -6.97
C LEU A 4 -30.53 8.74 -5.67
N TYR A 5 -30.70 10.02 -5.32
CA TYR A 5 -30.19 10.58 -4.07
C TYR A 5 -30.80 9.92 -2.83
N LYS A 6 -32.12 9.70 -2.82
CA LYS A 6 -32.80 8.99 -1.73
C LYS A 6 -32.28 7.56 -1.59
N GLU A 7 -32.10 6.87 -2.71
CA GLU A 7 -31.56 5.50 -2.73
C GLU A 7 -30.12 5.46 -2.21
N LEU A 8 -29.27 6.40 -2.64
CA LEU A 8 -27.91 6.56 -2.13
C LEU A 8 -27.88 6.67 -0.61
N ILE A 9 -28.71 7.56 -0.03
CA ILE A 9 -28.75 7.77 1.42
C ILE A 9 -29.17 6.49 2.14
N VAL A 10 -30.24 5.85 1.68
CA VAL A 10 -30.76 4.63 2.32
C VAL A 10 -29.72 3.51 2.27
N LYS A 11 -29.08 3.29 1.12
CA LYS A 11 -28.02 2.29 0.97
C LYS A 11 -26.83 2.61 1.87
N LEU A 12 -26.33 3.84 1.82
CA LEU A 12 -25.18 4.24 2.63
C LEU A 12 -25.45 4.07 4.13
N ASP A 13 -26.60 4.53 4.62
CA ASP A 13 -26.99 4.40 6.03
C ASP A 13 -27.11 2.92 6.45
N HIS A 14 -27.76 2.09 5.62
CA HIS A 14 -27.82 0.64 5.84
C HIS A 14 -26.41 0.02 5.91
N THR A 15 -25.54 0.34 4.95
CA THR A 15 -24.19 -0.21 4.86
C THR A 15 -23.33 0.21 6.06
N LEU A 16 -23.42 1.47 6.50
CA LEU A 16 -22.66 1.98 7.64
C LEU A 16 -23.17 1.46 8.99
N LYS A 17 -24.48 1.21 9.14
CA LYS A 17 -25.05 0.60 10.37
C LYS A 17 -24.58 -0.83 10.60
N ASN A 18 -24.27 -1.55 9.54
CA ASN A 18 -23.78 -2.93 9.59
C ASN A 18 -22.25 -3.00 9.43
N LEU A 19 -21.54 -1.93 9.83
CA LEU A 19 -20.09 -1.86 9.72
C LEU A 19 -19.42 -2.84 10.68
N GLU A 20 -18.91 -3.94 10.14
CA GLU A 20 -17.98 -4.77 10.90
C GLU A 20 -16.60 -4.11 10.99
N LYS A 21 -16.02 -4.16 12.20
CA LYS A 21 -14.60 -3.86 12.40
C LYS A 21 -13.78 -5.00 11.81
N ARG A 22 -12.98 -4.67 10.80
CA ARG A 22 -12.01 -5.61 10.26
C ARG A 22 -10.81 -5.74 11.19
N LYS A 23 -10.21 -6.93 11.20
CA LYS A 23 -8.89 -7.14 11.78
C LYS A 23 -7.87 -6.33 10.98
N SER A 24 -6.87 -5.78 11.66
CA SER A 24 -5.76 -5.09 11.00
C SER A 24 -4.81 -6.12 10.40
N PHE A 25 -4.29 -5.83 9.21
CA PHE A 25 -3.17 -6.59 8.65
C PHE A 25 -1.94 -6.43 9.56
N ASN A 26 -1.35 -7.54 10.00
CA ASN A 26 -0.11 -7.50 10.77
C ASN A 26 1.09 -7.65 9.83
N ARG A 27 1.74 -6.51 9.50
CA ARG A 27 2.89 -6.47 8.60
C ARG A 27 4.07 -7.31 9.11
N ASP A 28 4.21 -7.44 10.43
CA ASP A 28 5.27 -8.23 11.05
C ASP A 28 5.18 -9.71 10.66
N HIS A 29 3.99 -10.21 10.29
CA HIS A 29 3.83 -11.60 9.84
C HIS A 29 4.66 -11.89 8.59
N ILE A 30 4.70 -10.98 7.59
CA ILE A 30 5.53 -11.19 6.39
C ILE A 30 7.00 -11.35 6.77
N PHE A 31 7.49 -10.53 7.70
CA PHE A 31 8.87 -10.62 8.19
C PHE A 31 9.13 -11.92 8.95
N TYR A 32 8.21 -12.34 9.82
CA TYR A 32 8.33 -13.61 10.54
C TYR A 32 8.27 -14.81 9.60
N ASP A 33 7.42 -14.79 8.58
CA ASP A 33 7.31 -15.87 7.60
C ASP A 33 8.57 -15.98 6.73
N MET A 34 9.15 -14.83 6.33
CA MET A 34 10.48 -14.80 5.70
C MET A 34 11.54 -15.39 6.62
N LEU A 35 11.54 -15.04 7.91
CA LEU A 35 12.47 -15.59 8.88
C LEU A 35 12.29 -17.10 9.07
N GLU A 36 11.07 -17.62 9.16
CA GLU A 36 10.81 -19.05 9.27
C GLU A 36 11.23 -19.82 8.02
N LEU A 37 10.98 -19.28 6.82
CA LEU A 37 11.46 -19.88 5.59
C LEU A 37 13.00 -19.96 5.58
N ILE A 38 13.69 -18.86 5.94
CA ILE A 38 15.15 -18.85 6.05
C ILE A 38 15.63 -19.87 7.09
N LYS A 39 14.99 -19.95 8.26
CA LYS A 39 15.34 -20.91 9.33
C LYS A 39 15.27 -22.37 8.87
N SER A 40 14.36 -22.69 7.95
CA SER A 40 14.26 -24.04 7.38
C SER A 40 15.41 -24.41 6.43
N LYS A 41 16.14 -23.40 5.92
CA LYS A 41 17.22 -23.55 4.92
C LYS A 41 18.64 -23.47 5.48
N VAL A 42 18.80 -23.20 6.78
CA VAL A 42 20.10 -22.99 7.43
C VAL A 42 20.25 -23.85 8.68
N SER A 43 21.49 -24.12 9.11
CA SER A 43 21.76 -24.87 10.33
C SER A 43 21.36 -24.09 11.60
N ALA A 44 21.27 -24.77 12.75
CA ALA A 44 20.95 -24.14 14.03
C ALA A 44 21.96 -23.05 14.46
N SER A 45 23.25 -23.24 14.15
CA SER A 45 24.31 -22.26 14.45
C SER A 45 24.18 -21.01 13.57
N GLU A 46 23.93 -21.20 12.27
CA GLU A 46 23.65 -20.11 11.33
C GLU A 46 22.36 -19.37 11.70
N ARG A 47 21.32 -20.09 12.11
CA ARG A 47 20.06 -19.52 12.60
C ARG A 47 20.26 -18.57 13.77
N LEU A 48 21.08 -18.95 14.76
CA LEU A 48 21.38 -18.07 15.89
C LEU A 48 22.10 -16.80 15.45
N LYS A 49 23.03 -16.91 14.50
CA LYS A 49 23.71 -15.74 13.91
C LYS A 49 22.74 -14.84 13.14
N ILE A 50 21.84 -15.41 12.32
CA ILE A 50 20.80 -14.65 11.61
C ILE A 50 19.91 -13.90 12.59
N ILE A 51 19.35 -14.59 13.60
CA ILE A 51 18.48 -13.97 14.61
C ILE A 51 19.21 -12.85 15.36
N TYR A 52 20.45 -13.10 15.77
CA TYR A 52 21.28 -12.10 16.44
C TYR A 52 21.52 -10.89 15.55
N THR A 53 21.91 -11.10 14.30
CA THR A 53 22.18 -10.01 13.35
C THR A 53 20.90 -9.23 13.01
N PHE A 54 19.76 -9.90 12.83
CA PHE A 54 18.46 -9.24 12.71
C PHE A 54 18.16 -8.35 13.91
N SER A 55 18.34 -8.88 15.12
CA SER A 55 18.11 -8.12 16.35
C SER A 55 19.06 -6.92 16.47
N GLU A 56 20.33 -7.06 16.10
CA GLU A 56 21.29 -5.95 16.11
C GLU A 56 20.95 -4.87 15.06
N ILE A 57 20.51 -5.27 13.87
CA ILE A 57 20.02 -4.34 12.85
C ILE A 57 18.75 -3.63 13.35
N GLU A 58 17.79 -4.37 13.92
CA GLU A 58 16.55 -3.81 14.49
C GLU A 58 16.83 -2.85 15.64
N LYS A 59 17.78 -3.16 16.52
CA LYS A 59 18.24 -2.25 17.58
C LYS A 59 18.85 -0.97 17.01
N ALA A 60 19.70 -1.08 15.98
CA ALA A 60 20.28 0.09 15.32
C ALA A 60 19.20 0.96 14.67
N LEU A 61 18.18 0.35 14.05
CA LEU A 61 17.02 1.04 13.50
C LEU A 61 16.17 1.72 14.58
N THR A 62 16.01 1.07 15.74
CA THR A 62 15.24 1.63 16.86
C THR A 62 15.92 2.85 17.48
N LEU A 63 17.26 2.86 17.54
CA LEU A 63 18.02 4.01 18.04
C LEU A 63 17.94 5.23 17.12
N LEU A 64 17.79 5.04 15.81
CA LEU A 64 17.57 6.12 14.85
C LEU A 64 16.23 6.83 15.04
N LYS A 65 15.20 6.10 15.52
CA LYS A 65 13.87 6.66 15.86
C LYS A 65 13.94 7.77 16.93
N SER A 66 14.99 7.79 17.74
CA SER A 66 15.14 8.74 18.85
C SER A 66 15.62 10.15 18.45
N LYS A 67 15.90 10.41 17.16
CA LYS A 67 16.48 11.67 16.64
C LYS A 67 17.82 12.11 17.27
N ASN A 68 18.38 11.31 18.18
CA ASN A 68 19.59 11.64 18.95
C ASN A 68 20.85 10.88 18.47
N GLY A 69 20.75 10.05 17.43
CA GLY A 69 21.88 9.29 16.89
C GLY A 69 22.49 9.96 15.66
N ASN A 70 23.83 9.91 15.54
CA ASN A 70 24.50 10.21 14.27
C ASN A 70 24.11 9.14 13.24
N ILE A 71 23.37 9.55 12.20
CA ILE A 71 22.77 8.66 11.20
C ILE A 71 23.86 7.92 10.39
N GLU A 72 24.90 8.63 9.98
CA GLU A 72 26.02 8.05 9.22
C GLU A 72 26.75 6.99 10.04
N PHE A 73 26.91 7.23 11.35
CA PHE A 73 27.51 6.27 12.26
C PHE A 73 26.67 4.99 12.39
N GLN A 74 25.35 5.10 12.48
CA GLN A 74 24.47 3.93 12.57
C GLN A 74 24.41 3.15 11.25
N ILE A 75 24.37 3.84 10.10
CA ILE A 75 24.48 3.21 8.78
C ILE A 75 25.80 2.44 8.69
N GLY A 76 26.92 3.05 9.06
CA GLY A 76 28.24 2.40 9.06
C GLY A 76 28.33 1.20 10.01
N LYS A 77 27.66 1.26 11.17
CA LYS A 77 27.60 0.12 12.09
C LYS A 77 26.83 -1.06 11.48
N VAL A 78 25.69 -0.78 10.84
CA VAL A 78 24.88 -1.80 10.15
C VAL A 78 25.66 -2.43 8.99
N ASP A 79 26.37 -1.62 8.20
CA ASP A 79 27.21 -2.08 7.10
C ASP A 79 28.33 -3.00 7.62
N ASN A 80 29.03 -2.61 8.69
CA ASN A 80 30.07 -3.44 9.29
C ASN A 80 29.53 -4.79 9.81
N ILE A 81 28.36 -4.79 10.45
CA ILE A 81 27.73 -6.03 10.90
C ILE A 81 27.41 -6.94 9.70
N TYR A 82 26.82 -6.38 8.64
CA TYR A 82 26.45 -7.14 7.45
C TYR A 82 27.67 -7.65 6.67
N LEU A 83 28.71 -6.83 6.51
CA LEU A 83 29.93 -7.18 5.77
C LEU A 83 30.75 -8.28 6.45
N ASN A 84 30.68 -8.39 7.78
CA ASN A 84 31.37 -9.41 8.57
C ASN A 84 30.69 -10.78 8.55
N LEU A 85 29.50 -10.90 7.95
CA LEU A 85 28.84 -12.19 7.76
C LEU A 85 29.51 -12.98 6.62
N ASP A 86 29.42 -14.31 6.70
CA ASP A 86 29.70 -15.15 5.55
C ASP A 86 28.67 -14.96 4.43
N ASP A 87 29.04 -15.34 3.20
CA ASP A 87 28.24 -15.04 2.00
C ASP A 87 26.89 -15.76 1.98
N ASN A 88 26.80 -16.95 2.60
CA ASN A 88 25.54 -17.68 2.74
C ASN A 88 24.55 -16.89 3.62
N LEU A 89 25.04 -16.38 4.75
CA LEU A 89 24.22 -15.55 5.64
C LEU A 89 23.86 -14.20 5.01
N LYS A 90 24.78 -13.55 4.27
CA LYS A 90 24.49 -12.32 3.53
C LYS A 90 23.36 -12.51 2.53
N HIS A 91 23.39 -13.63 1.79
CA HIS A 91 22.37 -13.95 0.82
C HIS A 91 20.97 -13.89 1.45
N TYR A 92 20.72 -14.61 2.55
CA TYR A 92 19.41 -14.59 3.20
C TYR A 92 19.08 -13.26 3.89
N LEU A 93 20.07 -12.63 4.54
CA LEU A 93 19.87 -11.37 5.25
C LEU A 93 19.59 -10.18 4.32
N SER A 94 19.96 -10.28 3.05
CA SER A 94 19.69 -9.27 2.03
C SER A 94 18.21 -8.87 1.95
N LEU A 95 17.29 -9.80 2.21
CA LEU A 95 15.83 -9.56 2.19
C LEU A 95 15.37 -8.51 3.20
N SER A 96 16.12 -8.31 4.27
CA SER A 96 15.77 -7.35 5.33
C SER A 96 16.77 -6.22 5.42
N TYR A 97 18.05 -6.51 5.25
CA TYR A 97 19.11 -5.51 5.24
C TYR A 97 18.85 -4.39 4.21
N TYR A 98 18.51 -4.73 2.97
CA TYR A 98 18.34 -3.73 1.92
C TYR A 98 17.09 -2.83 2.12
N PRO A 99 15.89 -3.36 2.43
CA PRO A 99 14.76 -2.51 2.80
C PRO A 99 15.03 -1.60 4.01
N MET A 100 15.75 -2.12 5.01
CA MET A 100 16.11 -1.35 6.20
C MET A 100 17.05 -0.18 5.88
N LYS A 101 18.06 -0.40 5.02
CA LYS A 101 18.91 0.70 4.52
C LYS A 101 18.14 1.68 3.66
N ALA A 102 17.22 1.19 2.83
CA ALA A 102 16.39 2.06 2.00
C ALA A 102 15.56 3.03 2.86
N LEU A 103 14.97 2.55 3.95
CA LEU A 103 14.26 3.37 4.93
C LEU A 103 15.17 4.46 5.53
N GLN A 104 16.38 4.11 5.94
CA GLN A 104 17.33 5.08 6.51
C GLN A 104 17.67 6.19 5.52
N TYR A 105 17.94 5.85 4.26
CA TYR A 105 18.21 6.86 3.22
C TYR A 105 16.97 7.69 2.89
N PHE A 106 15.79 7.09 2.91
CA PHE A 106 14.54 7.80 2.72
C PHE A 106 14.30 8.85 3.83
N ASP A 107 14.56 8.51 5.09
CA ASP A 107 14.39 9.43 6.24
C ASP A 107 15.28 10.67 6.14
N ILE A 108 16.48 10.54 5.56
CA ILE A 108 17.39 11.67 5.28
C ILE A 108 17.23 12.26 3.88
N LYS A 109 16.17 11.88 3.15
CA LYS A 109 15.82 12.36 1.80
C LYS A 109 16.87 12.06 0.72
N GLU A 110 17.71 11.05 0.93
CA GLU A 110 18.66 10.52 -0.04
C GLU A 110 17.96 9.51 -0.97
N TYR A 111 16.95 9.98 -1.71
CA TYR A 111 16.01 9.13 -2.44
C TYR A 111 16.68 8.19 -3.45
N ASN A 112 17.71 8.65 -4.16
CA ASN A 112 18.44 7.81 -5.12
C ASN A 112 19.13 6.61 -4.46
N LYS A 113 19.69 6.80 -3.25
CA LYS A 113 20.30 5.71 -2.48
C LYS A 113 19.23 4.76 -1.95
N ALA A 114 18.10 5.30 -1.49
CA ALA A 114 16.97 4.48 -1.06
C ALA A 114 16.46 3.56 -2.19
N ILE A 115 16.28 4.13 -3.39
CA ILE A 115 15.88 3.38 -4.59
C ILE A 115 16.90 2.30 -4.95
N ALA A 116 18.20 2.63 -4.95
CA ALA A 116 19.25 1.67 -5.26
C ALA A 116 19.22 0.47 -4.29
N HIS A 117 18.99 0.70 -3.00
CA HIS A 117 18.84 -0.38 -2.03
C HIS A 117 17.59 -1.23 -2.26
N LEU A 118 16.44 -0.63 -2.59
CA LEU A 118 15.26 -1.42 -2.95
C LEU A 118 15.49 -2.24 -4.23
N SER A 119 16.25 -1.71 -5.20
CA SER A 119 16.66 -2.50 -6.39
C SER A 119 17.43 -3.75 -5.98
N PHE A 120 18.42 -3.63 -5.07
CA PHE A 120 19.16 -4.79 -4.57
C PHE A 120 18.28 -5.80 -3.83
N PHE A 121 17.27 -5.35 -3.06
CA PHE A 121 16.31 -6.28 -2.47
C PHE A 121 15.65 -7.13 -3.57
N PHE A 122 15.18 -6.49 -4.62
CA PHE A 122 14.44 -7.15 -5.68
C PHE A 122 15.28 -8.12 -6.50
N ASP A 123 16.55 -7.79 -6.75
CA ASP A 123 17.49 -8.67 -7.46
C ASP A 123 17.71 -9.98 -6.69
N ASN A 124 17.67 -9.92 -5.35
CA ASN A 124 17.88 -11.08 -4.47
C ASN A 124 16.58 -11.83 -4.16
N ALA A 125 15.44 -11.15 -4.13
CA ALA A 125 14.17 -11.70 -3.65
C ALA A 125 13.73 -12.96 -4.40
N LYS A 126 13.83 -12.97 -5.74
CA LYS A 126 13.44 -14.12 -6.56
C LYS A 126 14.30 -15.35 -6.27
N ALA A 127 15.60 -15.18 -6.04
CA ALA A 127 16.51 -16.29 -5.75
C ALA A 127 16.21 -16.93 -4.37
N ILE A 128 15.82 -16.13 -3.40
CA ILE A 128 15.62 -16.58 -2.01
C ILE A 128 14.20 -17.12 -1.79
N LEU A 129 13.20 -16.40 -2.30
CA LEU A 129 11.77 -16.66 -2.08
C LEU A 129 11.09 -17.33 -3.27
N GLY A 130 11.79 -17.63 -4.36
CA GLY A 130 11.19 -18.12 -5.61
C GLY A 130 10.39 -19.42 -5.48
N GLU A 131 10.71 -20.26 -4.50
CA GLU A 131 9.97 -21.49 -4.18
C GLU A 131 8.67 -21.23 -3.40
N ASN A 132 8.49 -20.02 -2.85
CA ASN A 132 7.28 -19.57 -2.16
C ASN A 132 6.74 -18.30 -2.83
N ALA A 133 5.97 -18.51 -3.90
CA ALA A 133 5.38 -17.45 -4.71
C ALA A 133 4.53 -16.45 -3.89
N MET A 134 3.78 -16.94 -2.90
CA MET A 134 2.96 -16.09 -2.02
C MET A 134 3.84 -15.12 -1.24
N LEU A 135 4.85 -15.62 -0.55
CA LEU A 135 5.74 -14.79 0.26
C LEU A 135 6.58 -13.84 -0.60
N LEU A 136 7.05 -14.29 -1.77
CA LEU A 136 7.72 -13.43 -2.75
C LEU A 136 6.83 -12.27 -3.17
N ASN A 137 5.54 -12.53 -3.43
CA ASN A 137 4.58 -11.49 -3.82
C ASN A 137 4.30 -10.51 -2.67
N LEU A 138 4.08 -11.01 -1.45
CA LEU A 138 3.83 -10.17 -0.28
C LEU A 138 5.03 -9.25 0.01
N ALA A 139 6.24 -9.82 0.04
CA ALA A 139 7.47 -9.07 0.28
C ALA A 139 7.75 -8.05 -0.84
N SER A 140 7.54 -8.45 -2.09
CA SER A 140 7.71 -7.56 -3.24
C SER A 140 6.72 -6.41 -3.21
N GLY A 141 5.43 -6.65 -2.96
CA GLY A 141 4.44 -5.56 -2.98
C GLY A 141 4.66 -4.56 -1.85
N GLU A 142 5.17 -5.00 -0.70
CA GLU A 142 5.62 -4.10 0.36
C GLU A 142 6.77 -3.19 -0.12
N GLN A 143 7.74 -3.72 -0.88
CA GLN A 143 8.80 -2.89 -1.43
C GLN A 143 8.33 -1.98 -2.57
N TYR A 144 7.32 -2.39 -3.35
CA TYR A 144 6.66 -1.48 -4.31
C TYR A 144 5.93 -0.34 -3.59
N LEU A 145 5.31 -0.61 -2.44
CA LEU A 145 4.72 0.43 -1.61
C LEU A 145 5.78 1.42 -1.12
N ASN A 146 6.95 0.93 -0.71
CA ASN A 146 8.08 1.78 -0.32
C ASN A 146 8.62 2.59 -1.50
N LEU A 147 8.76 2.01 -2.70
CA LEU A 147 9.10 2.76 -3.91
C LEU A 147 8.06 3.85 -4.20
N PHE A 148 6.77 3.55 -4.08
CA PHE A 148 5.70 4.55 -4.26
C PHE A 148 5.87 5.72 -3.28
N ARG A 149 6.15 5.43 -2.00
CA ARG A 149 6.39 6.45 -0.98
C ARG A 149 7.61 7.32 -1.33
N ILE A 150 8.71 6.69 -1.77
CA ILE A 150 9.93 7.39 -2.18
C ILE A 150 9.64 8.31 -3.38
N PHE A 151 9.04 7.80 -4.46
CA PHE A 151 8.75 8.61 -5.65
C PHE A 151 7.75 9.73 -5.38
N TYR A 152 6.76 9.47 -4.54
CA TYR A 152 5.76 10.45 -4.15
C TYR A 152 6.39 11.61 -3.35
N ASP A 153 7.27 11.30 -2.38
CA ASP A 153 7.96 12.32 -1.57
C ASP A 153 9.17 12.96 -2.28
N SER A 154 9.69 12.34 -3.34
CA SER A 154 10.69 12.91 -4.24
C SER A 154 10.07 13.68 -5.42
N GLU A 155 8.74 13.82 -5.47
CA GLU A 155 7.99 14.50 -6.53
C GLU A 155 8.25 13.96 -7.95
N ASN A 156 8.64 12.68 -8.05
CA ASN A 156 8.79 12.01 -9.34
C ASN A 156 7.43 11.44 -9.78
N GLU A 157 6.63 12.27 -10.43
CA GLU A 157 5.25 11.93 -10.78
C GLU A 157 5.12 10.70 -11.68
N ASP A 158 5.97 10.56 -12.70
CA ASP A 158 5.86 9.47 -13.67
C ASP A 158 6.15 8.10 -13.03
N GLU A 159 7.16 8.05 -12.17
CA GLU A 159 7.48 6.84 -11.40
C GLU A 159 6.46 6.60 -10.29
N THR A 160 5.92 7.65 -9.67
CA THR A 160 4.81 7.54 -8.71
C THR A 160 3.60 6.88 -9.35
N ILE A 161 3.18 7.37 -10.53
CA ILE A 161 2.04 6.84 -11.27
C ILE A 161 2.28 5.38 -11.67
N THR A 162 3.48 5.09 -12.18
CA THR A 162 3.82 3.74 -12.67
C THR A 162 3.88 2.74 -11.52
N THR A 163 4.47 3.12 -10.39
CA THR A 163 4.59 2.26 -9.20
C THR A 163 3.22 2.02 -8.56
N ALA A 164 2.39 3.06 -8.41
CA ALA A 164 1.02 2.92 -7.90
C ALA A 164 0.19 2.01 -8.81
N LEU A 165 0.28 2.19 -10.13
CA LEU A 165 -0.40 1.35 -11.11
C LEU A 165 0.00 -0.12 -10.98
N ASN A 166 1.29 -0.42 -10.96
CA ASN A 166 1.77 -1.81 -10.87
C ASN A 166 1.34 -2.45 -9.55
N LEU A 167 1.47 -1.73 -8.43
CA LEU A 167 1.04 -2.22 -7.12
C LEU A 167 -0.47 -2.53 -7.11
N MET A 168 -1.32 -1.61 -7.57
CA MET A 168 -2.77 -1.83 -7.57
C MET A 168 -3.22 -2.90 -8.55
N LEU A 169 -2.64 -2.96 -9.76
CA LEU A 169 -2.98 -3.98 -10.74
C LEU A 169 -2.63 -5.38 -10.23
N LEU A 170 -1.52 -5.49 -9.50
CA LEU A 170 -1.16 -6.72 -8.85
C LEU A 170 -2.10 -7.07 -7.69
N CYS A 171 -2.32 -6.14 -6.76
CA CYS A 171 -3.15 -6.36 -5.56
C CYS A 171 -4.59 -6.76 -5.88
N HIS A 172 -5.15 -6.24 -6.98
CA HIS A 172 -6.58 -6.44 -7.29
C HIS A 172 -6.83 -7.36 -8.47
N TYR A 173 -5.87 -7.48 -9.39
CA TYR A 173 -6.09 -8.21 -10.64
C TYR A 173 -5.01 -9.22 -10.96
N LYS A 174 -3.95 -9.32 -10.14
CA LYS A 174 -2.81 -10.23 -10.36
C LYS A 174 -2.17 -10.01 -11.74
N ILE A 175 -2.19 -8.78 -12.24
CA ILE A 175 -1.63 -8.40 -13.55
C ILE A 175 -0.49 -7.39 -13.36
N LEU A 176 0.53 -7.49 -14.20
CA LEU A 176 1.62 -6.51 -14.28
C LEU A 176 1.70 -5.85 -15.65
N THR A 177 2.15 -4.60 -15.66
CA THR A 177 2.47 -3.92 -16.92
C THR A 177 3.90 -4.24 -17.34
N LYS A 178 4.13 -4.48 -18.64
CA LYS A 178 5.45 -4.83 -19.24
C LYS A 178 6.51 -3.71 -19.15
N LYS A 179 6.23 -2.58 -18.50
CA LYS A 179 7.10 -1.39 -18.47
C LYS A 179 7.81 -1.19 -17.13
N ASP A 180 7.91 -2.23 -16.30
CA ASP A 180 8.63 -2.11 -15.04
C ASP A 180 10.14 -2.04 -15.29
N LYS A 181 10.78 -0.95 -14.86
CA LYS A 181 12.22 -0.71 -15.02
C LYS A 181 13.02 -1.30 -13.85
N TRP A 182 12.36 -1.75 -12.80
CA TRP A 182 13.00 -2.17 -11.55
C TRP A 182 13.38 -3.67 -11.56
N GLY A 183 13.23 -4.37 -12.70
CA GLY A 183 13.71 -5.75 -12.93
C GLY A 183 13.12 -6.37 -14.21
N THR A 184 13.88 -7.21 -14.91
CA THR A 184 13.67 -7.66 -16.31
C THR A 184 12.55 -8.69 -16.55
N GLU A 185 11.82 -9.13 -15.53
CA GLU A 185 10.65 -10.00 -15.64
C GLU A 185 9.75 -9.76 -14.42
N PRO A 186 8.45 -10.09 -14.48
CA PRO A 186 7.55 -9.87 -13.35
C PRO A 186 8.07 -10.61 -12.10
N LYS A 187 8.50 -9.84 -11.10
CA LYS A 187 8.92 -10.35 -9.77
C LYS A 187 7.79 -11.00 -8.99
N PHE A 188 6.57 -10.82 -9.48
CA PHE A 188 5.40 -11.44 -8.92
C PHE A 188 5.04 -12.68 -9.72
N VAL A 189 4.97 -13.80 -9.03
CA VAL A 189 4.67 -15.11 -9.61
C VAL A 189 3.16 -15.35 -9.49
N GLU A 190 2.55 -15.93 -10.51
CA GLU A 190 1.14 -16.31 -10.47
C GLU A 190 0.89 -17.26 -9.29
N LEU A 191 -0.14 -16.97 -8.48
CA LEU A 191 -0.48 -17.75 -7.29
C LEU A 191 -1.47 -18.85 -7.68
N SER A 192 -1.05 -20.11 -7.53
CA SER A 192 -1.95 -21.27 -7.70
C SER A 192 -2.88 -21.45 -6.50
N GLU A 193 -2.43 -21.14 -5.28
CA GLU A 193 -3.19 -21.26 -4.03
C GLU A 193 -2.81 -20.12 -3.07
N TYR A 194 -3.79 -19.58 -2.35
CA TYR A 194 -3.56 -18.53 -1.33
C TYR A 194 -4.69 -18.49 -0.30
N ASP A 195 -4.40 -17.99 0.89
CA ASP A 195 -5.41 -17.64 1.89
C ASP A 195 -6.19 -16.40 1.43
N GLU A 196 -7.47 -16.57 1.09
CA GLU A 196 -8.32 -15.49 0.60
C GLU A 196 -8.47 -14.34 1.59
N SER A 197 -8.49 -14.65 2.88
CA SER A 197 -8.63 -13.66 3.94
C SER A 197 -7.37 -12.81 4.06
N GLU A 198 -6.19 -13.44 4.01
CA GLU A 198 -4.90 -12.75 4.05
C GLU A 198 -4.71 -11.86 2.82
N TYR A 199 -5.03 -12.39 1.63
CA TYR A 199 -4.95 -11.63 0.40
C TYR A 199 -5.92 -10.44 0.39
N LEU A 200 -7.14 -10.61 0.93
CA LEU A 200 -8.08 -9.52 1.14
C LEU A 200 -7.51 -8.43 2.05
N PHE A 201 -6.88 -8.79 3.17
CA PHE A 201 -6.22 -7.80 4.04
C PHE A 201 -5.09 -7.07 3.33
N TRP A 202 -4.27 -7.80 2.58
CA TRP A 202 -3.13 -7.25 1.87
C TRP A 202 -3.54 -6.26 0.78
N LYS A 203 -4.55 -6.59 -0.04
CA LYS A 203 -5.07 -5.65 -1.06
C LYS A 203 -5.62 -4.38 -0.42
N ILE A 204 -6.33 -4.49 0.70
CA ILE A 204 -6.88 -3.34 1.43
C ILE A 204 -5.76 -2.46 1.98
N TYR A 205 -4.78 -3.05 2.67
CA TYR A 205 -3.65 -2.34 3.27
C TYR A 205 -2.85 -1.51 2.24
N HIS A 206 -2.53 -2.11 1.09
CA HIS A 206 -1.82 -1.40 0.02
C HIS A 206 -2.66 -0.28 -0.59
N THR A 207 -3.96 -0.55 -0.80
CA THR A 207 -4.89 0.46 -1.33
C THR A 207 -5.00 1.63 -0.36
N ASP A 208 -5.21 1.37 0.93
CA ASP A 208 -5.29 2.40 1.95
C ASP A 208 -4.00 3.22 2.02
N SER A 209 -2.84 2.57 1.95
CA SER A 209 -1.53 3.24 2.01
C SER A 209 -1.28 4.17 0.82
N VAL A 210 -1.72 3.79 -0.38
CA VAL A 210 -1.60 4.64 -1.58
C VAL A 210 -2.60 5.80 -1.52
N PHE A 211 -3.88 5.50 -1.31
CA PHE A 211 -4.94 6.50 -1.42
C PHE A 211 -4.97 7.49 -0.23
N LYS A 212 -4.49 7.09 0.95
CA LYS A 212 -4.36 7.99 2.11
C LYS A 212 -3.47 9.19 1.84
N LYS A 213 -2.42 9.06 1.02
CA LYS A 213 -1.53 10.18 0.66
C LYS A 213 -2.30 11.33 -0.03
N PHE A 214 -3.28 10.99 -0.86
CA PHE A 214 -4.13 11.96 -1.57
C PHE A 214 -5.18 12.62 -0.68
N ILE A 215 -5.55 11.98 0.44
CA ILE A 215 -6.36 12.62 1.49
C ILE A 215 -5.52 13.66 2.23
N THR A 216 -4.28 13.31 2.60
CA THR A 216 -3.48 14.15 3.49
C THR A 216 -2.78 15.33 2.81
N LYS A 217 -2.39 15.19 1.53
CA LYS A 217 -1.68 16.23 0.78
C LYS A 217 -2.52 16.88 -0.33
N GLU A 218 -3.77 16.44 -0.52
CA GLU A 218 -4.75 17.01 -1.46
C GLU A 218 -4.21 17.23 -2.90
N ASN A 219 -3.58 16.23 -3.51
CA ASN A 219 -3.10 16.30 -4.90
C ASN A 219 -4.05 15.63 -5.90
N ASP A 220 -5.15 16.32 -6.22
CA ASP A 220 -6.19 15.83 -7.14
C ASP A 220 -5.70 15.62 -8.58
N ALA A 221 -4.73 16.42 -9.05
CA ALA A 221 -4.20 16.31 -10.41
C ALA A 221 -3.42 14.99 -10.61
N LEU A 222 -2.57 14.64 -9.66
CA LEU A 222 -1.85 13.38 -9.66
C LEU A 222 -2.80 12.20 -9.43
N LEU A 223 -3.76 12.33 -8.51
CA LEU A 223 -4.80 11.31 -8.28
C LEU A 223 -5.57 11.02 -9.57
N LYS A 224 -6.00 12.05 -10.31
CA LYS A 224 -6.67 11.91 -11.61
C LYS A 224 -5.84 11.10 -12.60
N ARG A 225 -4.56 11.43 -12.76
CA ARG A 225 -3.65 10.71 -13.69
C ARG A 225 -3.48 9.24 -13.30
N ILE A 226 -3.35 8.96 -12.01
CA ILE A 226 -3.27 7.59 -11.47
C ILE A 226 -4.56 6.81 -11.78
N VAL A 227 -5.71 7.38 -11.43
CA VAL A 227 -7.03 6.77 -11.64
C VAL A 227 -7.27 6.47 -13.12
N GLN A 228 -7.05 7.45 -14.01
CA GLN A 228 -7.24 7.28 -15.46
C GLN A 228 -6.32 6.19 -16.04
N LYS A 229 -5.06 6.13 -15.58
CA LYS A 229 -4.13 5.09 -16.03
C LYS A 229 -4.53 3.70 -15.52
N MET A 230 -5.06 3.59 -14.30
CA MET A 230 -5.59 2.34 -13.77
C MET A 230 -6.85 1.90 -14.52
N THR A 231 -7.84 2.77 -14.67
CA THR A 231 -9.12 2.43 -15.32
C THR A 231 -8.97 2.09 -16.80
N SER A 232 -7.97 2.64 -17.49
CA SER A 232 -7.65 2.27 -18.88
C SER A 232 -6.99 0.89 -19.03
N LYS A 233 -6.44 0.33 -17.95
CA LYS A 233 -5.80 -1.00 -17.94
C LYS A 233 -6.72 -2.12 -17.47
N ILE A 234 -7.76 -1.79 -16.73
CA ILE A 234 -8.74 -2.76 -16.22
C ILE A 234 -9.79 -2.97 -17.32
N SER A 235 -9.59 -4.00 -18.15
CA SER A 235 -10.46 -4.32 -19.29
C SER A 235 -11.70 -5.14 -18.90
N GLN A 236 -11.66 -5.83 -17.76
CA GLN A 236 -12.79 -6.61 -17.25
C GLN A 236 -13.66 -5.76 -16.31
N LYS A 237 -14.99 -5.85 -16.47
CA LYS A 237 -15.93 -5.47 -15.41
C LYS A 237 -15.71 -6.46 -14.27
N ASN A 238 -14.87 -6.08 -13.32
CA ASN A 238 -14.77 -6.81 -12.07
C ASN A 238 -15.72 -6.14 -11.11
N ASP A 239 -16.76 -6.85 -10.72
CA ASP A 239 -17.77 -6.38 -9.78
C ASP A 239 -17.17 -6.46 -8.37
N ASN A 240 -16.34 -5.48 -8.03
CA ASN A 240 -15.76 -5.33 -6.70
C ASN A 240 -15.68 -3.86 -6.27
N PHE A 241 -15.44 -3.66 -4.98
CA PHE A 241 -15.37 -2.33 -4.39
C PHE A 241 -14.35 -1.42 -5.08
N PHE A 242 -13.16 -1.95 -5.35
CA PHE A 242 -12.03 -1.19 -5.89
C PHE A 242 -12.32 -0.68 -7.29
N TYR A 243 -12.85 -1.53 -8.17
CA TYR A 243 -13.23 -1.18 -9.53
C TYR A 243 -14.29 -0.07 -9.54
N TYR A 244 -15.40 -0.26 -8.83
CA TYR A 244 -16.49 0.72 -8.78
C TYR A 244 -16.04 2.04 -8.14
N SER A 245 -15.22 1.98 -7.11
CA SER A 245 -14.61 3.17 -6.49
C SER A 245 -13.68 3.92 -7.46
N LEU A 246 -12.84 3.20 -8.23
CA LEU A 246 -12.00 3.82 -9.24
C LEU A 246 -12.84 4.44 -10.37
N LYS A 247 -13.89 3.74 -10.83
CA LYS A 247 -14.78 4.26 -11.87
C LYS A 247 -15.53 5.50 -11.41
N SER A 248 -16.00 5.52 -10.17
CA SER A 248 -16.61 6.70 -9.55
C SER A 248 -15.68 7.92 -9.58
N LEU A 249 -14.40 7.75 -9.20
CA LEU A 249 -13.39 8.81 -9.29
C LEU A 249 -13.09 9.23 -10.73
N ASP A 250 -12.92 8.27 -11.64
CA ASP A 250 -12.61 8.52 -13.05
C ASP A 250 -13.71 9.38 -13.72
N VAL A 251 -14.97 8.97 -13.56
CA VAL A 251 -16.10 9.72 -14.13
C VAL A 251 -16.32 11.06 -13.42
N PHE A 252 -15.98 11.19 -12.13
CA PHE A 252 -15.97 12.48 -11.43
C PHE A 252 -14.96 13.44 -12.07
N PHE A 253 -13.73 12.98 -12.33
CA PHE A 253 -12.68 13.78 -12.95
C PHE A 253 -12.96 14.16 -14.42
N ASN A 254 -13.92 13.48 -15.05
CA ASN A 254 -14.45 13.78 -16.38
C ASN A 254 -15.81 14.50 -16.31
N GLU A 255 -16.16 15.06 -15.14
CA GLU A 255 -17.35 15.89 -14.88
C GLU A 255 -18.71 15.18 -15.11
N ASN A 256 -18.73 13.84 -15.09
CA ASN A 256 -19.96 13.06 -15.15
C ASN A 256 -20.44 12.68 -13.73
N TYR A 257 -21.01 13.67 -13.07
CA TYR A 257 -21.44 13.61 -11.67
C TYR A 257 -22.55 12.58 -11.39
N ILE A 258 -23.44 12.34 -12.37
CA ILE A 258 -24.51 11.34 -12.22
C ILE A 258 -23.90 9.94 -12.14
N ASP A 259 -22.96 9.63 -13.02
CA ASP A 259 -22.32 8.32 -13.02
C ASP A 259 -21.32 8.18 -11.86
N THR A 260 -20.78 9.27 -11.31
CA THR A 260 -20.05 9.25 -10.03
C THR A 260 -20.92 8.65 -8.93
N ILE A 261 -22.14 9.17 -8.78
CA ILE A 261 -23.09 8.70 -7.75
C ILE A 261 -23.46 7.23 -7.97
N LYS A 262 -23.77 6.84 -9.22
CA LYS A 262 -24.13 5.44 -9.53
C LYS A 262 -22.98 4.47 -9.23
N ASN A 263 -21.76 4.78 -9.67
CA ASN A 263 -20.61 3.92 -9.42
C ASN A 263 -20.28 3.86 -7.93
N PHE A 264 -20.43 4.95 -7.18
CA PHE A 264 -20.29 4.90 -5.73
C PHE A 264 -21.35 3.99 -5.10
N MET A 265 -22.62 4.09 -5.51
CA MET A 265 -23.66 3.17 -5.03
C MET A 265 -23.34 1.70 -5.34
N ASN A 266 -22.85 1.39 -6.54
CA ASN A 266 -22.42 0.03 -6.89
C ASN A 266 -21.26 -0.45 -6.00
N SER A 267 -20.35 0.45 -5.60
CA SER A 267 -19.28 0.09 -4.66
C SER A 267 -19.81 -0.32 -3.27
N LEU A 268 -20.96 0.20 -2.84
CA LEU A 268 -21.57 -0.16 -1.55
C LEU A 268 -22.08 -1.60 -1.52
N ASP A 269 -22.38 -2.20 -2.68
CA ASP A 269 -22.80 -3.60 -2.79
C ASP A 269 -21.63 -4.57 -2.53
N HIS A 270 -20.38 -4.06 -2.58
CA HIS A 270 -19.14 -4.80 -2.32
C HIS A 270 -18.38 -4.25 -1.10
N PHE A 271 -19.12 -3.68 -0.14
CA PHE A 271 -18.53 -2.91 0.96
C PHE A 271 -17.69 -3.76 1.94
N ASP A 272 -17.82 -5.07 1.91
CA ASP A 272 -17.00 -6.06 2.62
C ASP A 272 -15.53 -6.09 2.13
N GLU A 273 -15.26 -5.56 0.93
CA GLU A 273 -13.91 -5.43 0.38
C GLU A 273 -13.30 -4.03 0.52
N ARG A 274 -14.05 -3.07 1.10
CA ARG A 274 -13.66 -1.65 1.11
C ARG A 274 -12.22 -1.34 1.55
N SER A 275 -11.60 -0.37 0.89
CA SER A 275 -10.50 0.41 1.45
C SER A 275 -11.09 1.64 2.12
N ASP A 276 -10.75 1.88 3.40
CA ASP A 276 -11.31 3.01 4.15
C ASP A 276 -10.88 4.36 3.53
N SER A 277 -9.63 4.48 3.07
CA SER A 277 -9.12 5.69 2.40
C SER A 277 -9.82 5.92 1.07
N LEU A 278 -9.97 4.87 0.25
CA LEU A 278 -10.63 5.00 -1.06
C LEU A 278 -12.13 5.28 -0.92
N PHE A 279 -12.78 4.66 0.07
CA PHE A 279 -14.17 4.93 0.42
C PHE A 279 -14.36 6.39 0.82
N TYR A 280 -13.48 6.89 1.71
CA TYR A 280 -13.49 8.29 2.14
C TYR A 280 -13.33 9.26 0.98
N LEU A 281 -12.34 9.04 0.10
CA LEU A 281 -12.15 9.87 -1.10
C LEU A 281 -13.40 9.89 -1.97
N ASN A 282 -14.05 8.72 -2.16
CA ASN A 282 -15.28 8.65 -2.93
C ASN A 282 -16.43 9.41 -2.27
N MET A 283 -16.60 9.31 -0.95
CA MET A 283 -17.61 10.10 -0.23
C MET A 283 -17.40 11.60 -0.42
N MET A 284 -16.15 12.08 -0.36
CA MET A 284 -15.82 13.48 -0.67
C MET A 284 -16.22 13.85 -2.10
N LYS A 285 -15.84 13.04 -3.10
CA LYS A 285 -16.15 13.34 -4.50
C LYS A 285 -17.65 13.24 -4.81
N VAL A 286 -18.38 12.35 -4.16
CA VAL A 286 -19.85 12.28 -4.27
C VAL A 286 -20.50 13.51 -3.63
N ASN A 287 -20.00 13.97 -2.49
CA ASN A 287 -20.47 15.21 -1.88
C ASN A 287 -20.31 16.40 -2.85
N ASP A 288 -19.13 16.50 -3.47
CA ASP A 288 -18.83 17.53 -4.47
C ASP A 288 -19.73 17.40 -5.72
N ALA A 289 -19.94 16.17 -6.21
CA ALA A 289 -20.82 15.88 -7.33
C ALA A 289 -22.27 16.31 -7.05
N LEU A 290 -22.78 16.05 -5.86
CA LEU A 290 -24.12 16.47 -5.43
C LEU A 290 -24.24 18.01 -5.41
N SER A 291 -23.21 18.69 -4.90
CA SER A 291 -23.13 20.16 -4.91
C SER A 291 -23.13 20.71 -6.34
N LYS A 292 -22.32 20.15 -7.26
CA LYS A 292 -22.28 20.54 -8.68
C LYS A 292 -23.61 20.34 -9.42
N LEU A 293 -24.42 19.38 -8.97
CA LEU A 293 -25.76 19.12 -9.50
C LEU A 293 -26.87 19.95 -8.82
N ASN A 294 -26.51 20.91 -7.95
CA ASN A 294 -27.44 21.74 -7.16
C ASN A 294 -28.44 20.91 -6.32
N ILE A 295 -27.95 19.82 -5.71
CA ILE A 295 -28.75 18.92 -4.89
C ILE A 295 -28.54 19.29 -3.44
N ASN A 296 -29.61 19.65 -2.72
CA ASN A 296 -29.52 19.78 -1.26
C ASN A 296 -29.20 18.39 -0.67
N ASN A 297 -28.02 18.27 -0.10
CA ASN A 297 -27.46 17.03 0.39
C ASN A 297 -27.05 17.12 1.87
N GLN A 298 -27.72 17.96 2.66
CA GLN A 298 -27.44 18.09 4.11
C GLN A 298 -27.48 16.75 4.85
N ASP A 299 -28.44 15.87 4.52
CA ASP A 299 -28.52 14.53 5.12
C ASP A 299 -27.27 13.69 4.80
N PHE A 300 -26.81 13.74 3.55
CA PHE A 300 -25.59 13.07 3.12
C PHE A 300 -24.37 13.65 3.84
N ILE A 301 -24.27 14.98 3.94
CA ILE A 301 -23.20 15.66 4.67
C ILE A 301 -23.18 15.23 6.14
N MET A 302 -24.34 15.11 6.78
CA MET A 302 -24.43 14.65 8.17
C MET A 302 -23.95 13.20 8.34
N ILE A 303 -24.40 12.29 7.47
CA ILE A 303 -23.95 10.88 7.46
C ILE A 303 -22.43 10.81 7.25
N CYS A 304 -21.93 11.57 6.27
CA CYS A 304 -20.51 11.70 5.99
C CYS A 304 -19.76 12.19 7.23
N ASN A 305 -20.13 13.33 7.81
CA ASN A 305 -19.46 13.91 8.96
C ASN A 305 -19.43 12.95 10.16
N SER A 306 -20.51 12.22 10.43
CA SER A 306 -20.55 11.21 11.50
C SER A 306 -19.54 10.07 11.28
N TYR A 307 -19.42 9.57 10.06
CA TYR A 307 -18.45 8.52 9.74
C TYR A 307 -17.00 9.05 9.73
N ILE A 308 -16.85 10.26 9.20
CA ILE A 308 -15.58 10.95 8.98
C ILE A 308 -14.95 11.38 10.30
N SER A 309 -15.70 11.94 11.25
CA SER A 309 -15.17 12.35 12.56
C SER A 309 -14.56 11.19 13.33
N ASP A 310 -15.17 10.01 13.26
CA ASP A 310 -14.72 8.81 13.97
C ASP A 310 -13.47 8.16 13.35
N LYS A 311 -13.23 8.40 12.06
CA LYS A 311 -12.13 7.82 11.27
C LYS A 311 -10.98 8.80 11.03
N LEU A 312 -11.23 10.08 10.72
CA LEU A 312 -10.19 11.10 10.52
C LEU A 312 -9.33 11.31 11.77
N ILE A 313 -9.93 11.25 12.97
CA ILE A 313 -9.17 11.31 14.22
C ILE A 313 -8.17 10.15 14.29
N LYS A 314 -8.54 8.95 13.83
CA LYS A 314 -7.64 7.79 13.80
C LYS A 314 -6.59 7.88 12.69
N ILE A 315 -6.98 8.31 11.50
CA ILE A 315 -6.09 8.47 10.34
C ILE A 315 -5.02 9.54 10.61
N ASN A 316 -5.39 10.67 11.23
CA ASN A 316 -4.46 11.73 11.65
C ASN A 316 -3.61 11.31 12.86
N ASN A 317 -4.15 10.57 13.83
CA ASN A 317 -3.36 10.07 14.96
C ASN A 317 -2.36 8.96 14.56
N GLN A 318 -2.64 8.20 13.48
CA GLN A 318 -1.73 7.20 12.91
C GLN A 318 -0.57 7.79 12.09
N GLN A 319 -0.60 9.09 11.76
CA GLN A 319 0.51 9.77 11.06
C GLN A 319 1.83 9.75 11.83
N LYS A 320 1.80 9.52 13.16
CA LYS A 320 3.03 9.41 13.97
C LYS A 320 3.71 8.04 13.93
N VAL A 321 3.08 7.01 13.36
CA VAL A 321 3.51 5.61 13.55
C VAL A 321 3.73 4.82 12.25
N GLU A 322 3.24 5.24 11.08
CA GLU A 322 3.23 4.39 9.87
C GLU A 322 4.57 4.20 9.13
N LEU A 323 5.65 4.87 9.52
CA LEU A 323 7.01 4.48 9.11
C LEU A 323 7.64 3.45 10.05
N LEU A 324 6.96 3.10 11.15
CA LEU A 324 7.51 2.35 12.29
C LEU A 324 6.88 0.97 12.51
N SER A 325 5.86 0.58 11.73
CA SER A 325 5.30 -0.76 11.66
C SER A 325 5.57 -1.36 10.30
#